data_AF-A0A929ZM76-F1
#
_entry.id   AF-A0A929ZM76-F1
#
_cell.length_a   1.000
_cell.length_b   1.000
_cell.length_c   1.000
_cell.angle_alpha   90.00
_cell.angle_beta   90.00
_cell.angle_gamma   90.00
#
_symmetry.space_group_name_H-M   'P 1'
#
loop_
_entity.id
_entity.type
_entity.pdbx_description
1 polymer ?
#
loop_
_entity_poly.entity_id
_entity_poly.type
_entity_poly.pdbx_seq_one_letter_code
_entity_poly.pdbx_strand_id
1 'polypeptide(L)'
;MNHRILNVVAASAVLLSGCAAYLRPAIKPGIKTAKVADGTYEGKAEAYAVDGEMNLSVTFQDNKIISIKTINSGSTASIYRAIEERLFPRIINSQSINIDDITGATISSISAKYIIQNIINENGGNADEWKMESPKSTDVVKKDGYDVIVVGLGSSGISSYLSAASNGATVFGMDSAAKIGGNGAMSAGAMAVNPQTQVALNDGNPFVNEEDMIEDWLSYTDGDAKEEIIRKIVQESGETLDWLQTNYDFHFGEKMFAFY
;
A
#
# COMPACT_ATOMS: atom_id res chain seq x y z
N MET A 1 33.06 12.64 -24.75
CA MET A 1 32.50 11.31 -24.47
C MET A 1 31.50 11.46 -23.33
N ASN A 2 30.21 11.48 -23.66
CA ASN A 2 29.12 11.62 -22.70
C ASN A 2 28.70 10.21 -22.24
N HIS A 3 28.94 9.87 -20.97
CA HIS A 3 28.32 8.71 -20.35
C HIS A 3 27.26 9.21 -19.35
N ARG A 4 26.00 9.30 -19.81
CA ARG A 4 24.83 9.38 -18.93
C ARG A 4 24.40 7.94 -18.67
N ILE A 5 24.74 7.41 -17.51
CA ILE A 5 24.22 6.12 -17.03
C ILE A 5 22.87 6.43 -16.36
N LEU A 6 21.79 6.23 -17.11
CA LEU A 6 20.42 6.30 -16.60
C LEU A 6 20.05 4.89 -16.11
N ASN A 7 20.34 4.58 -14.85
CA ASN A 7 19.88 3.33 -14.23
C ASN A 7 18.43 3.50 -13.78
N VAL A 8 17.49 3.18 -14.67
CA VAL A 8 16.08 2.96 -14.31
C VAL A 8 15.91 1.46 -14.04
N VAL A 9 16.00 1.05 -12.78
CA VAL A 9 15.61 -0.30 -12.36
C VAL A 9 14.11 -0.27 -12.05
N ALA A 10 13.29 -0.48 -13.08
CA ALA A 10 11.86 -0.71 -12.93
C ALA A 10 11.62 -2.20 -12.63
N ALA A 11 11.62 -2.58 -11.36
CA ALA A 11 11.17 -3.90 -10.93
C ALA A 11 9.64 -3.91 -10.76
N SER A 12 8.92 -3.87 -11.89
CA SER A 12 7.46 -4.03 -11.93
C SER A 12 7.10 -5.50 -12.12
N ALA A 13 7.25 -6.32 -11.08
CA ALA A 13 6.72 -7.67 -11.08
C ALA A 13 5.20 -7.62 -10.83
N VAL A 14 4.45 -7.70 -11.94
CA VAL A 14 3.00 -7.85 -11.98
C VAL A 14 2.61 -9.21 -11.40
N LEU A 15 2.00 -9.21 -10.21
CA LEU A 15 1.19 -10.34 -9.73
C LEU A 15 -0.29 -9.95 -9.80
N LEU A 16 -0.84 -10.13 -11.00
CA LEU A 16 -2.27 -9.98 -11.30
C LEU A 16 -3.00 -11.33 -11.19
N SER A 17 -2.57 -12.23 -10.30
CA SER A 17 -3.24 -13.51 -10.08
C SER A 17 -4.33 -13.36 -9.02
N GLY A 18 -5.59 -13.27 -9.44
CA GLY A 18 -6.71 -13.79 -8.64
C GLY A 18 -7.87 -12.85 -8.26
N CYS A 19 -8.01 -11.64 -8.82
CA CYS A 19 -9.10 -10.72 -8.41
C CYS A 19 -10.53 -11.13 -8.82
N ALA A 20 -10.74 -12.11 -9.69
CA ALA A 20 -12.07 -12.40 -10.24
C ALA A 20 -12.98 -13.23 -9.30
N ALA A 21 -12.44 -13.90 -8.28
CA ALA A 21 -13.17 -14.92 -7.52
C ALA A 21 -13.97 -14.39 -6.32
N TYR A 22 -13.80 -13.13 -5.92
CA TYR A 22 -14.46 -12.56 -4.72
C TYR A 22 -15.73 -11.74 -5.00
N LEU A 23 -16.12 -11.58 -6.27
CA LEU A 23 -17.28 -10.76 -6.62
C LEU A 23 -18.57 -11.61 -6.60
N ARG A 24 -19.28 -11.60 -5.46
CA ARG A 24 -20.72 -11.89 -5.50
C ARG A 24 -21.41 -10.77 -6.27
N PRO A 25 -22.35 -11.08 -7.19
CA PRO A 25 -23.08 -10.05 -7.91
C PRO A 25 -23.91 -9.23 -6.91
N ALA A 26 -23.87 -7.90 -7.06
CA ALA A 26 -24.68 -7.00 -6.25
C ALA A 26 -26.17 -7.32 -6.39
N ILE A 27 -26.96 -6.99 -5.36
CA ILE A 27 -28.40 -7.15 -5.41
C ILE A 27 -28.92 -6.35 -6.60
N LYS A 28 -29.45 -7.05 -7.61
CA LYS A 28 -30.01 -6.40 -8.79
C LYS A 28 -31.16 -5.49 -8.34
N PRO A 29 -31.22 -4.24 -8.82
CA PRO A 29 -32.36 -3.38 -8.53
C PRO A 29 -33.62 -4.07 -9.07
N GLY A 30 -34.58 -4.34 -8.20
CA GLY A 30 -35.98 -4.32 -8.63
C GLY A 30 -36.29 -2.89 -9.08
N ILE A 31 -37.26 -2.67 -9.97
CA ILE A 31 -37.59 -1.32 -10.49
C ILE A 31 -37.77 -0.36 -9.30
N LYS A 32 -36.76 0.48 -9.06
CA LYS A 32 -36.68 1.45 -7.97
C LYS A 32 -36.12 2.73 -8.59
N THR A 33 -36.83 3.84 -8.41
CA THR A 33 -36.46 5.19 -8.86
C THR A 33 -36.73 6.21 -7.74
N ALA A 34 -37.00 5.72 -6.53
CA ALA A 34 -37.24 6.56 -5.37
C ALA A 34 -35.90 7.04 -4.79
N LYS A 35 -35.93 8.19 -4.12
CA LYS A 35 -34.77 8.68 -3.37
C LYS A 35 -34.45 7.70 -2.24
N VAL A 36 -33.17 7.56 -1.91
CA VAL A 36 -32.74 6.82 -0.73
C VAL A 36 -33.34 7.51 0.49
N ALA A 37 -34.00 6.75 1.36
CA ALA A 37 -34.57 7.29 2.58
C ALA A 37 -33.45 7.84 3.50
N ASP A 38 -33.75 8.93 4.20
CA ASP A 38 -32.84 9.49 5.19
C ASP A 38 -32.68 8.52 6.37
N GLY A 39 -31.44 8.36 6.83
CA GLY A 39 -31.13 7.40 7.87
C GLY A 39 -29.66 7.01 7.90
N THR A 40 -29.30 6.23 8.92
CA THR A 40 -28.00 5.56 8.99
C THR A 40 -28.22 4.08 8.82
N TYR A 41 -27.51 3.50 7.86
CA TYR A 41 -27.63 2.10 7.47
C TYR A 41 -26.30 1.42 7.61
N GLU A 42 -26.32 0.18 8.08
CA GLU A 42 -25.13 -0.65 8.15
C GLU A 42 -25.16 -1.68 7.04
N GLY A 43 -23.98 -2.00 6.52
CA GLY A 43 -23.83 -3.02 5.50
C GLY A 43 -22.46 -3.66 5.58
N LYS A 44 -22.40 -4.91 5.13
CA LYS A 44 -21.21 -5.74 5.27
C LYS A 44 -20.91 -6.53 4.00
N ALA A 45 -19.63 -6.78 3.79
CA ALA A 45 -19.14 -7.61 2.69
C ALA A 45 -17.77 -8.21 3.01
N GLU A 46 -17.47 -9.34 2.40
CA GLU A 46 -16.11 -9.89 2.38
C GLU A 46 -15.13 -8.84 1.80
N ALA A 47 -13.96 -8.71 2.41
CA ALA A 47 -12.92 -7.75 2.04
C ALA A 47 -11.53 -8.36 2.27
N TYR A 48 -10.47 -7.56 2.13
CA TYR A 48 -9.10 -8.01 2.40
C TYR A 48 -8.85 -8.09 3.92
N ALA A 49 -9.44 -9.07 4.59
CA ALA A 49 -9.18 -9.41 5.99
C ALA A 49 -9.34 -10.93 6.15
N VAL A 50 -8.40 -11.58 6.85
CA VAL A 50 -8.40 -13.05 7.03
C VAL A 50 -9.42 -13.48 8.09
N ASP A 51 -9.85 -12.54 8.94
CA ASP A 51 -10.59 -12.77 10.17
C ASP A 51 -11.98 -12.12 10.20
N GLY A 52 -12.48 -11.56 9.10
CA GLY A 52 -13.83 -10.99 9.09
C GLY A 52 -14.27 -10.26 7.84
N GLU A 53 -15.55 -9.87 7.84
CA GLU A 53 -16.16 -9.01 6.83
C GLU A 53 -15.88 -7.53 7.15
N MET A 54 -15.75 -6.69 6.12
CA MET A 54 -15.84 -5.24 6.24
C MET A 54 -17.26 -4.88 6.68
N ASN A 55 -17.39 -4.05 7.71
CA ASN A 55 -18.68 -3.47 8.10
C ASN A 55 -18.59 -1.94 8.04
N LEU A 56 -19.54 -1.32 7.34
CA LEU A 56 -19.63 0.13 7.19
C LEU A 56 -20.97 0.65 7.72
N SER A 57 -20.94 1.84 8.32
CA SER A 57 -22.11 2.66 8.64
C SER A 57 -22.17 3.83 7.66
N VAL A 58 -23.26 3.93 6.89
CA VAL A 58 -23.47 4.97 5.87
C VAL A 58 -24.69 5.80 6.23
N THR A 59 -24.52 7.12 6.32
CA THR A 59 -25.61 8.05 6.64
C THR A 59 -26.05 8.80 5.39
N PHE A 60 -27.36 8.73 5.12
CA PHE A 60 -28.05 9.50 4.08
C PHE A 60 -28.88 10.61 4.69
N GLN A 61 -28.81 11.79 4.08
CA GLN A 61 -29.69 12.92 4.36
C GLN A 61 -29.98 13.67 3.07
N ASP A 62 -31.24 14.01 2.82
CA ASP A 62 -31.70 14.71 1.62
C ASP A 62 -31.23 14.03 0.31
N ASN A 63 -31.25 12.70 0.30
CA ASN A 63 -30.74 11.86 -0.81
C ASN A 63 -29.25 12.11 -1.13
N LYS A 64 -28.44 12.39 -0.10
CA LYS A 64 -26.98 12.52 -0.19
C LYS A 64 -26.30 11.67 0.88
N ILE A 65 -25.16 11.09 0.54
CA ILE A 65 -24.25 10.46 1.51
C ILE A 65 -23.52 11.58 2.25
N ILE A 66 -23.73 11.68 3.56
CA ILE A 66 -23.07 12.68 4.41
C ILE A 66 -21.95 12.10 5.26
N SER A 67 -21.94 10.78 5.48
CA SER A 67 -20.94 10.10 6.30
C SER A 67 -20.82 8.63 5.88
N ILE A 68 -19.59 8.14 5.89
CA ILE A 68 -19.24 6.72 5.77
C ILE A 68 -18.24 6.43 6.89
N LYS A 69 -18.50 5.43 7.72
CA LYS A 69 -17.64 5.04 8.84
C LYS A 69 -17.38 3.54 8.81
N THR A 70 -16.14 3.14 9.05
CA THR A 70 -15.82 1.74 9.30
C THR A 70 -16.23 1.37 10.71
N ILE A 71 -17.00 0.28 10.84
CA ILE A 71 -17.35 -0.31 12.14
C ILE A 71 -16.31 -1.39 12.51
N ASN A 72 -15.91 -2.21 11.53
CA ASN A 72 -14.93 -3.27 11.73
C ASN A 72 -13.94 -3.32 10.55
N SER A 73 -12.64 -3.33 10.87
CA SER A 73 -11.54 -3.43 9.91
C SER A 73 -10.81 -4.77 9.92
N GLY A 74 -11.17 -5.69 10.83
CA GLY A 74 -10.44 -6.95 11.03
C GLY A 74 -8.93 -6.75 11.30
N SER A 75 -8.15 -7.75 10.92
CA SER A 75 -6.68 -7.82 11.04
C SER A 75 -5.91 -6.86 10.13
N THR A 76 -6.57 -6.11 9.24
CA THR A 76 -5.93 -5.28 8.20
C THR A 76 -6.25 -3.78 8.34
N ALA A 77 -6.30 -3.28 9.57
CA ALA A 77 -6.61 -1.89 9.89
C ALA A 77 -5.82 -0.84 9.08
N SER A 78 -4.56 -1.12 8.74
CA SER A 78 -3.72 -0.23 7.92
C SER A 78 -4.25 -0.03 6.49
N ILE A 79 -4.88 -1.05 5.91
CA ILE A 79 -5.49 -1.00 4.57
C ILE A 79 -6.81 -0.23 4.64
N TYR A 80 -7.56 -0.38 5.73
CA TYR A 80 -8.84 0.31 5.94
C TYR A 80 -8.65 1.81 6.18
N ARG A 81 -7.59 2.20 6.87
CA ARG A 81 -7.24 3.62 7.00
C ARG A 81 -7.07 4.31 5.65
N ALA A 82 -6.48 3.63 4.66
CA ALA A 82 -6.31 4.19 3.33
C ALA A 82 -7.65 4.46 2.61
N ILE A 83 -8.67 3.63 2.80
CA ILE A 83 -10.01 3.88 2.24
C ILE A 83 -10.74 5.00 3.02
N GLU A 84 -10.58 5.06 4.34
CA GLU A 84 -11.17 6.13 5.18
C GLU A 84 -10.62 7.50 4.82
N GLU A 85 -9.30 7.61 4.64
CA GLU A 85 -8.64 8.88 4.38
C GLU A 85 -8.80 9.34 2.92
N ARG A 86 -8.98 8.41 1.97
CA ARG A 86 -8.94 8.74 0.54
C ARG A 86 -10.19 8.38 -0.25
N LEU A 87 -10.80 7.22 0.00
CA LEU A 87 -11.96 6.78 -0.78
C LEU A 87 -13.25 7.43 -0.29
N PHE A 88 -13.54 7.35 1.01
CA PHE A 88 -14.80 7.87 1.55
C PHE A 88 -15.00 9.36 1.29
N PRO A 89 -14.00 10.24 1.44
CA PRO A 89 -14.16 11.65 1.10
C PRO A 89 -14.44 11.86 -0.39
N ARG A 90 -13.85 11.05 -1.29
CA ARG A 90 -14.15 11.14 -2.73
C ARG A 90 -15.58 10.74 -3.03
N ILE A 91 -16.09 9.68 -2.40
CA ILE A 91 -17.48 9.24 -2.58
C ILE A 91 -18.44 10.31 -2.03
N ILE A 92 -18.19 10.84 -0.83
CA ILE A 92 -19.01 11.91 -0.23
C ILE A 92 -18.97 13.19 -1.08
N ASN A 93 -17.82 13.59 -1.60
CA ASN A 93 -17.72 14.83 -2.38
C ASN A 93 -18.37 14.71 -3.76
N SER A 94 -18.19 13.56 -4.43
CA SER A 94 -18.74 13.32 -5.77
C SER A 94 -20.20 12.83 -5.75
N GLN A 95 -20.67 12.33 -4.61
CA GLN A 95 -21.90 11.56 -4.48
C GLN A 95 -21.95 10.36 -5.45
N SER A 96 -20.78 9.86 -5.86
CA SER A 96 -20.66 8.78 -6.83
C SER A 96 -19.90 7.59 -6.24
N ILE A 97 -20.38 6.38 -6.54
CA ILE A 97 -19.66 5.13 -6.30
C ILE A 97 -18.79 4.72 -7.50
N ASN A 98 -18.86 5.46 -8.62
CA ASN A 98 -17.98 5.30 -9.80
C ASN A 98 -16.73 6.18 -9.68
N ILE A 99 -15.93 5.90 -8.66
CA ILE A 99 -14.66 6.58 -8.36
C ILE A 99 -13.53 5.56 -8.50
N ASP A 100 -12.30 5.99 -8.81
CA ASP A 100 -11.16 5.08 -8.89
C ASP A 100 -10.87 4.41 -7.53
N ASP A 101 -10.45 3.14 -7.57
CA ASP A 101 -10.01 2.41 -6.38
C ASP A 101 -8.72 2.97 -5.79
N ILE A 102 -8.47 2.65 -4.52
CA ILE A 102 -7.27 3.03 -3.81
C ILE A 102 -6.20 1.95 -4.04
N THR A 103 -5.13 2.29 -4.78
CA THR A 103 -3.99 1.39 -5.00
C THR A 103 -3.40 0.92 -3.67
N GLY A 104 -3.25 -0.40 -3.50
CA GLY A 104 -2.88 -1.04 -2.23
C GLY A 104 -4.06 -1.41 -1.31
N ALA A 105 -5.27 -0.96 -1.66
CA ALA A 105 -6.52 -1.28 -0.98
C ALA A 105 -7.64 -1.59 -1.98
N THR A 106 -7.30 -2.19 -3.14
CA THR A 106 -8.24 -2.40 -4.26
C THR A 106 -9.44 -3.25 -3.85
N ILE A 107 -9.22 -4.41 -3.24
CA ILE A 107 -10.30 -5.29 -2.80
C ILE A 107 -11.19 -4.58 -1.77
N SER A 108 -10.60 -3.93 -0.77
CA SER A 108 -11.35 -3.16 0.22
C SER A 108 -12.12 -1.98 -0.39
N SER A 109 -11.59 -1.34 -1.44
CA SER A 109 -12.28 -0.27 -2.18
C SER A 109 -13.51 -0.79 -2.91
N ILE A 110 -13.38 -1.93 -3.57
CA ILE A 110 -14.49 -2.64 -4.25
C ILE A 110 -15.55 -3.05 -3.23
N SER A 111 -15.16 -3.66 -2.11
CA SER A 111 -16.08 -4.08 -1.05
C SER A 111 -16.85 -2.90 -0.44
N ALA A 112 -16.18 -1.77 -0.20
CA ALA A 112 -16.85 -0.57 0.29
C ALA A 112 -17.92 -0.05 -0.68
N LYS A 113 -17.59 0.04 -1.98
CA LYS A 113 -18.55 0.46 -3.02
C LYS A 113 -19.70 -0.51 -3.16
N TYR A 114 -19.43 -1.81 -3.04
CA TYR A 114 -20.44 -2.87 -3.04
C TYR A 114 -21.41 -2.75 -1.87
N ILE A 115 -20.90 -2.49 -0.65
CA ILE A 115 -21.72 -2.26 0.54
C ILE A 115 -22.64 -1.05 0.33
N ILE A 116 -22.10 0.07 -0.16
CA ILE A 116 -22.87 1.29 -0.43
C ILE A 116 -23.94 1.03 -1.50
N GLN A 117 -23.60 0.30 -2.57
CA GLN A 117 -24.54 -0.10 -3.61
C GLN A 117 -25.73 -0.92 -3.05
N ASN A 118 -25.47 -1.89 -2.18
CA ASN A 118 -26.53 -2.67 -1.56
C ASN A 118 -27.40 -1.82 -0.63
N ILE A 119 -26.79 -0.97 0.20
CA ILE A 119 -27.53 -0.04 1.07
C ILE A 119 -28.48 0.84 0.25
N ILE A 120 -28.02 1.40 -0.87
CA ILE A 120 -28.85 2.22 -1.77
C ILE A 120 -30.03 1.40 -2.30
N ASN A 121 -29.75 0.21 -2.85
CA ASN A 121 -30.78 -0.64 -3.47
C ASN A 121 -31.80 -1.18 -2.46
N GLU A 122 -31.39 -1.46 -1.23
CA GLU A 122 -32.27 -1.93 -0.16
C GLU A 122 -33.18 -0.81 0.37
N ASN A 123 -32.67 0.43 0.43
CA ASN A 123 -33.35 1.58 1.05
C ASN A 123 -34.07 2.50 0.04
N GLY A 124 -34.58 1.92 -1.05
CA GLY A 124 -35.50 2.56 -1.99
C GLY A 124 -34.85 3.20 -3.22
N GLY A 125 -33.52 3.34 -3.22
CA GLY A 125 -32.75 3.91 -4.32
C GLY A 125 -32.43 2.92 -5.45
N ASN A 126 -31.76 3.46 -6.46
CA ASN A 126 -31.14 2.72 -7.55
C ASN A 126 -29.66 3.07 -7.63
N ALA A 127 -28.78 2.16 -7.22
CA ALA A 127 -27.35 2.39 -7.18
C ALA A 127 -26.72 2.68 -8.55
N ASP A 128 -27.37 2.31 -9.66
CA ASP A 128 -26.87 2.66 -10.99
C ASP A 128 -26.95 4.18 -11.25
N GLU A 129 -27.89 4.89 -10.60
CA GLU A 129 -27.97 6.37 -10.65
C GLU A 129 -26.85 7.05 -9.85
N TRP A 130 -26.18 6.31 -8.97
CA TRP A 130 -25.04 6.77 -8.18
C TRP A 130 -23.69 6.47 -8.85
N LYS A 131 -23.69 5.99 -10.10
CA LYS A 131 -22.47 5.76 -10.90
C LYS A 131 -22.17 6.94 -11.82
N MET A 132 -22.22 8.15 -11.28
CA MET A 132 -21.93 9.37 -12.03
C MET A 132 -20.44 9.42 -12.42
N GLU A 133 -20.15 9.83 -13.65
CA GLU A 133 -18.77 10.02 -14.09
C GLU A 133 -18.12 11.17 -13.31
N SER A 134 -16.91 10.91 -12.81
CA SER A 134 -16.05 11.96 -12.25
C SER A 134 -15.16 12.52 -13.37
N PRO A 135 -15.17 13.83 -13.65
CA PRO A 135 -14.29 14.40 -14.67
C PRO A 135 -12.83 14.16 -14.27
N LYS A 136 -12.09 13.47 -15.14
CA LYS A 136 -10.64 13.31 -14.97
C LYS A 136 -9.97 14.60 -15.39
N SER A 137 -9.11 15.15 -14.53
CA SER A 137 -8.29 16.30 -14.91
C SER A 137 -7.36 15.91 -16.06
N THR A 138 -7.28 16.76 -17.07
CA THR A 138 -6.31 16.69 -18.17
C THR A 138 -5.15 17.66 -17.96
N ASP A 139 -5.11 18.32 -16.80
CA ASP A 139 -4.10 19.33 -16.49
C ASP A 139 -2.73 18.67 -16.34
N VAL A 140 -1.77 19.14 -17.12
CA VAL A 140 -0.38 18.72 -17.00
C VAL A 140 0.29 19.59 -15.94
N VAL A 141 0.54 18.98 -14.77
CA VAL A 141 1.31 19.63 -13.70
C VAL A 141 2.79 19.43 -13.94
N LYS A 142 3.51 20.51 -14.25
CA LYS A 142 4.98 20.51 -14.31
C LYS A 142 5.56 20.77 -12.92
N LYS A 143 6.56 19.97 -12.55
CA LYS A 143 7.30 20.08 -11.29
C LYS A 143 8.78 20.11 -11.64
N ASP A 144 9.39 21.28 -11.46
CA ASP A 144 10.79 21.55 -11.76
C ASP A 144 11.61 21.75 -10.47
N GLY A 145 12.95 21.76 -10.57
CA GLY A 145 13.85 22.07 -9.45
C GLY A 145 14.28 20.88 -8.59
N TYR A 146 14.20 19.67 -9.13
CA TYR A 146 14.65 18.44 -8.46
C TYR A 146 15.87 17.84 -9.17
N ASP A 147 16.88 17.45 -8.39
CA ASP A 147 18.08 16.77 -8.88
C ASP A 147 17.82 15.28 -9.09
N VAL A 148 17.00 14.68 -8.22
CA VAL A 148 16.70 13.24 -8.20
C VAL A 148 15.20 13.03 -8.14
N ILE A 149 14.71 12.11 -8.97
CA ILE A 149 13.32 11.63 -8.93
C ILE A 149 13.34 10.16 -8.50
N VAL A 150 12.62 9.85 -7.43
CA VAL A 150 12.42 8.49 -6.93
C VAL A 150 10.99 8.05 -7.27
N VAL A 151 10.89 6.97 -8.05
CA VAL A 151 9.61 6.38 -8.48
C VAL A 151 9.40 5.06 -7.74
N GLY A 152 8.33 5.01 -6.95
CA GLY A 152 8.06 3.96 -5.98
C GLY A 152 8.74 4.27 -4.65
N LEU A 153 7.95 4.45 -3.61
CA LEU A 153 8.39 4.73 -2.24
C LEU A 153 8.20 3.50 -1.36
N GLY A 154 8.61 2.32 -1.87
CA GLY A 154 8.84 1.13 -1.06
C GLY A 154 10.13 1.23 -0.26
N SER A 155 10.58 0.14 0.39
CA SER A 155 11.81 0.15 1.20
C SER A 155 13.02 0.67 0.42
N SER A 156 13.27 0.16 -0.79
CA SER A 156 14.39 0.59 -1.64
C SER A 156 14.26 2.04 -2.11
N GLY A 157 13.04 2.48 -2.44
CA GLY A 157 12.75 3.84 -2.88
C GLY A 157 12.95 4.85 -1.76
N ILE A 158 12.44 4.57 -0.57
CA ILE A 158 12.64 5.42 0.61
C ILE A 158 14.13 5.48 0.96
N SER A 159 14.85 4.36 1.00
CA SER A 159 16.31 4.39 1.26
C SER A 159 17.06 5.20 0.20
N SER A 160 16.69 5.08 -1.07
CA SER A 160 17.27 5.88 -2.17
C SER A 160 16.97 7.36 -2.02
N TYR A 161 15.73 7.70 -1.66
CA TYR A 161 15.30 9.08 -1.40
C TYR A 161 16.11 9.70 -0.27
N LEU A 162 16.20 9.00 0.86
CA LEU A 162 16.90 9.46 2.06
C LEU A 162 18.40 9.60 1.79
N SER A 163 19.00 8.64 1.08
CA SER A 163 20.42 8.69 0.72
C SER A 163 20.73 9.88 -0.19
N ALA A 164 19.94 10.10 -1.23
CA ALA A 164 20.11 11.26 -2.12
C ALA A 164 19.93 12.59 -1.37
N ALA A 165 18.89 12.71 -0.53
CA ALA A 165 18.64 13.89 0.26
C ALA A 165 19.76 14.17 1.29
N SER A 166 20.30 13.12 1.95
CA SER A 166 21.44 13.22 2.87
C SER A 166 22.69 13.77 2.19
N ASN A 167 22.84 13.50 0.90
CA ASN A 167 23.95 13.96 0.07
C ASN A 167 23.67 15.32 -0.60
N GLY A 168 22.64 16.05 -0.16
CA GLY A 168 22.36 17.43 -0.56
C GLY A 168 21.53 17.59 -1.82
N ALA A 169 21.01 16.51 -2.41
CA ALA A 169 20.13 16.59 -3.57
C ALA A 169 18.72 17.09 -3.19
N THR A 170 18.09 17.89 -4.04
CA THR A 170 16.64 18.11 -3.97
C THR A 170 15.91 16.92 -4.59
N VAL A 171 15.19 16.15 -3.77
CA VAL A 171 14.59 14.88 -4.20
C VAL A 171 13.08 15.01 -4.33
N PHE A 172 12.52 14.54 -5.45
CA PHE A 172 11.08 14.32 -5.61
C PHE A 172 10.76 12.84 -5.54
N GLY A 173 9.98 12.45 -4.54
CA GLY A 173 9.48 11.08 -4.39
C GLY A 173 8.04 10.95 -4.85
N MET A 174 7.72 9.88 -5.57
CA MET A 174 6.34 9.56 -5.93
C MET A 174 6.05 8.07 -5.77
N ASP A 175 4.82 7.75 -5.36
CA ASP A 175 4.30 6.39 -5.31
C ASP A 175 2.92 6.36 -5.96
N SER A 176 2.59 5.26 -6.63
CA SER A 176 1.26 5.03 -7.21
C SER A 176 0.27 4.55 -6.16
N ALA A 177 0.76 4.01 -5.05
CA ALA A 177 -0.02 3.55 -3.92
C ALA A 177 -0.60 4.70 -3.09
N ALA A 178 -1.66 4.40 -2.36
CA ALA A 178 -2.27 5.35 -1.45
C ALA A 178 -1.45 5.60 -0.17
N LYS A 179 -0.46 4.76 0.09
CA LYS A 179 0.44 4.85 1.22
C LYS A 179 1.83 4.46 0.75
N ILE A 180 2.84 5.10 1.31
CA ILE A 180 4.25 4.75 1.08
C ILE A 180 4.66 3.49 1.88
N GLY A 181 5.66 2.79 1.38
CA GLY A 181 6.28 1.62 2.01
C GLY A 181 6.07 0.32 1.23
N GLY A 182 5.09 0.26 0.33
CA GLY A 182 4.82 -0.92 -0.50
C GLY A 182 4.73 -2.22 0.31
N ASN A 183 5.26 -3.31 -0.24
CA ASN A 183 5.36 -4.59 0.49
C ASN A 183 6.25 -4.49 1.74
N GLY A 184 7.22 -3.58 1.77
CA GLY A 184 8.07 -3.34 2.92
C GLY A 184 7.30 -2.92 4.17
N ALA A 185 6.18 -2.22 4.01
CA ALA A 185 5.29 -1.85 5.12
C ALA A 185 4.54 -3.04 5.73
N MET A 186 4.56 -4.20 5.07
CA MET A 186 3.95 -5.45 5.54
C MET A 186 5.00 -6.50 5.92
N SER A 187 6.29 -6.20 5.75
CA SER A 187 7.38 -7.09 6.13
C SER A 187 7.46 -7.23 7.65
N ALA A 188 7.69 -8.44 8.13
CA ALA A 188 7.84 -8.72 9.56
C ALA A 188 9.19 -8.22 10.09
N GLY A 189 10.28 -8.37 9.32
CA GLY A 189 11.62 -7.93 9.72
C GLY A 189 12.45 -7.40 8.55
N ALA A 190 13.62 -6.84 8.87
CA ALA A 190 14.64 -6.51 7.88
C ALA A 190 15.49 -7.75 7.58
N MET A 191 15.87 -7.89 6.32
CA MET A 191 17.01 -8.70 5.93
C MET A 191 18.25 -7.81 6.03
N ALA A 192 18.99 -7.94 7.13
CA ALA A 192 20.26 -7.26 7.34
C ALA A 192 21.27 -8.23 7.98
N VAL A 193 22.46 -8.28 7.42
CA VAL A 193 23.54 -9.15 7.89
C VAL A 193 24.40 -8.38 8.88
N ASN A 194 24.58 -8.96 10.07
CA ASN A 194 25.46 -8.44 11.13
C ASN A 194 25.37 -6.91 11.37
N PRO A 195 24.17 -6.31 11.59
CA PRO A 195 24.10 -4.90 11.99
C PRO A 195 24.96 -4.66 13.24
N GLN A 196 25.80 -3.63 13.23
CA GLN A 196 26.76 -3.37 14.30
C GLN A 196 26.05 -3.15 15.64
N THR A 197 24.90 -2.47 15.61
CA THR A 197 24.09 -2.28 16.82
C THR A 197 23.64 -3.61 17.44
N GLN A 198 23.27 -4.60 16.62
CA GLN A 198 22.85 -5.92 17.09
C GLN A 198 24.04 -6.80 17.47
N VAL A 199 25.13 -6.74 16.71
CA VAL A 199 26.38 -7.46 17.03
C VAL A 199 26.95 -6.99 18.36
N ALA A 200 26.87 -5.69 18.66
CA ALA A 200 27.27 -5.14 19.96
C ALA A 200 26.41 -5.69 21.12
N LEU A 201 25.13 -5.97 20.88
CA LEU A 201 24.24 -6.64 21.86
C LEU A 201 24.53 -8.15 21.99
N ASN A 202 25.30 -8.72 21.06
CA ASN A 202 25.73 -10.12 21.04
C ASN A 202 27.21 -10.29 21.43
N ASP A 203 27.70 -9.46 22.36
CA ASP A 203 29.10 -9.47 22.84
C ASP A 203 30.14 -9.29 21.72
N GLY A 204 29.77 -8.63 20.63
CA GLY A 204 30.63 -8.42 19.46
C GLY A 204 30.69 -9.64 18.52
N ASN A 205 29.92 -10.69 18.76
CA ASN A 205 29.90 -11.87 17.90
C ASN A 205 28.96 -11.66 16.72
N PRO A 206 29.41 -11.90 15.47
CA PRO A 206 28.54 -11.90 14.30
C PRO A 206 27.49 -13.01 14.41
N PHE A 207 26.30 -12.76 13.86
CA PHE A 207 25.22 -13.75 13.81
C PHE A 207 25.40 -14.75 12.68
N VAL A 208 26.04 -14.31 11.59
CA VAL A 208 26.21 -15.08 10.36
C VAL A 208 27.65 -14.89 9.87
N ASN A 209 28.28 -15.96 9.39
CA ASN A 209 29.52 -15.86 8.62
C ASN A 209 29.18 -15.41 7.18
N GLU A 210 29.76 -14.28 6.77
CA GLU A 210 29.44 -13.65 5.50
C GLU A 210 29.78 -14.53 4.29
N GLU A 211 30.94 -15.19 4.28
CA GLU A 211 31.33 -16.03 3.14
C GLU A 211 30.47 -17.30 3.05
N ASP A 212 30.14 -17.93 4.19
CA ASP A 212 29.23 -19.08 4.21
C ASP A 212 27.86 -18.70 3.64
N MET A 213 27.34 -17.52 4.02
CA MET A 213 26.07 -17.02 3.48
C MET A 213 26.14 -16.70 1.98
N ILE A 214 27.26 -16.16 1.49
CA ILE A 214 27.48 -15.89 0.07
C ILE A 214 27.51 -17.22 -0.71
N GLU A 215 28.24 -18.22 -0.23
CA GLU A 215 28.33 -19.54 -0.85
C GLU A 215 26.96 -20.22 -0.90
N ASP A 216 26.21 -20.21 0.21
CA ASP A 216 24.86 -20.76 0.29
C ASP A 216 23.91 -20.05 -0.68
N TRP A 217 23.98 -18.72 -0.80
CA TRP A 217 23.13 -17.96 -1.71
C TRP A 217 23.46 -18.23 -3.18
N LEU A 218 24.75 -18.30 -3.53
CA LEU A 218 25.19 -18.67 -4.88
C LEU A 218 24.75 -20.09 -5.23
N SER A 219 24.85 -21.04 -4.29
CA SER A 219 24.35 -22.39 -4.48
C SER A 219 22.84 -22.43 -4.65
N TYR A 220 22.09 -21.69 -3.83
CA TYR A 220 20.62 -21.63 -3.90
C TYR A 220 20.11 -21.08 -5.25
N THR A 221 20.88 -20.20 -5.85
CA THR A 221 20.56 -19.55 -7.14
C THR A 221 21.18 -20.27 -8.33
N ASP A 222 21.77 -21.45 -8.14
CA ASP A 222 22.50 -22.22 -9.17
C ASP A 222 23.54 -21.36 -9.92
N GLY A 223 24.12 -20.36 -9.25
CA GLY A 223 25.08 -19.41 -9.82
C GLY A 223 24.50 -18.39 -10.80
N ASP A 224 23.18 -18.33 -10.99
CA ASP A 224 22.53 -17.34 -11.88
C ASP A 224 22.53 -15.93 -11.27
N ALA A 225 22.62 -15.83 -9.94
CA ALA A 225 22.73 -14.55 -9.27
C ALA A 225 24.10 -13.91 -9.47
N LYS A 226 24.10 -12.59 -9.59
CA LYS A 226 25.31 -11.78 -9.68
C LYS A 226 26.02 -11.75 -8.33
N GLU A 227 27.13 -12.47 -8.22
CA GLU A 227 27.93 -12.54 -7.00
C GLU A 227 28.30 -11.16 -6.45
N GLU A 228 28.65 -10.20 -7.32
CA GLU A 228 29.02 -8.85 -6.88
C GLU A 228 27.87 -8.12 -6.17
N ILE A 229 26.62 -8.44 -6.52
CA ILE A 229 25.43 -7.87 -5.87
C ILE A 229 25.14 -8.58 -4.56
N ILE A 230 25.28 -9.91 -4.51
CA ILE A 230 25.13 -10.69 -3.27
C ILE A 230 26.14 -10.22 -2.23
N ARG A 231 27.43 -10.12 -2.62
CA ARG A 231 28.49 -9.63 -1.73
C ARG A 231 28.17 -8.24 -1.20
N LYS A 232 27.74 -7.32 -2.07
CA LYS A 232 27.34 -5.98 -1.66
C LYS A 232 26.19 -6.00 -0.64
N ILE A 233 25.17 -6.82 -0.84
CA ILE A 233 24.06 -6.96 0.12
C ILE A 233 24.56 -7.49 1.46
N VAL A 234 25.33 -8.57 1.44
CA VAL A 234 25.86 -9.21 2.67
C VAL A 234 26.74 -8.23 3.45
N GLN A 235 27.58 -7.46 2.77
CA GLN A 235 28.54 -6.55 3.41
C GLN A 235 27.92 -5.21 3.84
N GLU A 236 26.94 -4.68 3.12
CA GLU A 236 26.43 -3.32 3.37
C GLU A 236 25.05 -3.28 4.07
N SER A 237 24.32 -4.41 4.13
CA SER A 237 22.95 -4.41 4.67
C SER A 237 22.89 -4.13 6.18
N GLY A 238 23.87 -4.59 6.95
CA GLY A 238 23.98 -4.30 8.39
C GLY A 238 24.16 -2.80 8.66
N GLU A 239 25.14 -2.19 7.99
CA GLU A 239 25.38 -0.74 8.07
C GLU A 239 24.17 0.07 7.59
N THR A 240 23.50 -0.40 6.53
CA THR A 240 22.30 0.25 6.01
C THR A 240 21.16 0.23 7.03
N LEU A 241 20.95 -0.88 7.75
CA LEU A 241 19.94 -0.96 8.80
C LEU A 241 20.30 -0.01 9.95
N ASP A 242 21.53 -0.03 10.44
CA ASP A 242 21.98 0.86 11.50
C ASP A 242 21.83 2.35 11.12
N TRP A 243 22.15 2.69 9.86
CA TRP A 243 21.98 4.04 9.32
C TRP A 243 20.52 4.48 9.34
N LEU A 244 19.58 3.61 8.94
CA LEU A 244 18.14 3.89 8.99
C LEU A 244 17.65 4.06 10.44
N GLN A 245 18.05 3.18 11.35
CA GLN A 245 17.63 3.24 12.75
C GLN A 245 18.17 4.48 13.45
N THR A 246 19.45 4.82 13.20
CA THR A 246 20.14 5.92 13.88
C THR A 246 19.70 7.28 13.36
N ASN A 247 19.55 7.43 12.04
CA ASN A 247 19.34 8.75 11.43
C ASN A 247 17.88 9.03 11.05
N TYR A 248 17.05 8.01 10.95
CA TYR A 248 15.71 8.11 10.36
C TYR A 248 14.59 7.49 11.20
N ASP A 249 14.87 7.19 12.47
CA ASP A 249 13.88 6.66 13.43
C ASP A 249 13.16 5.41 12.88
N PHE A 250 13.90 4.60 12.11
CA PHE A 250 13.36 3.36 11.57
C PHE A 250 13.26 2.31 12.67
N HIS A 251 12.05 1.83 12.95
CA HIS A 251 11.81 0.79 13.96
C HIS A 251 10.79 -0.23 13.49
N PHE A 252 10.93 -1.45 13.97
CA PHE A 252 9.88 -2.46 13.85
C PHE A 252 8.84 -2.27 14.95
N GLY A 253 7.57 -2.58 14.65
CA GLY A 253 6.49 -2.50 15.64
C GLY A 253 6.67 -3.49 16.79
N GLU A 254 6.15 -3.15 17.98
CA GLU A 254 6.34 -3.87 19.24
C GLU A 254 5.82 -5.33 19.28
N LYS A 255 5.06 -5.79 18.26
CA LYS A 255 4.54 -7.15 18.19
C LYS A 255 4.76 -7.76 16.81
N MET A 256 5.84 -8.51 16.68
CA MET A 256 5.99 -9.51 15.64
C MET A 256 5.32 -10.83 16.08
N PHE A 257 4.15 -11.15 15.53
CA PHE A 257 3.66 -12.52 15.45
C PHE A 257 3.83 -12.97 14.00
N ALA A 258 5.04 -13.32 13.60
CA ALA A 258 5.27 -13.99 12.33
C ALA A 258 6.59 -14.78 12.41
N PHE A 259 6.44 -16.08 12.66
CA PHE A 259 7.40 -17.17 12.46
C PHE A 259 8.59 -17.23 13.44
N TYR A 260 8.36 -17.96 14.55
CA TYR A 260 9.34 -18.92 15.08
C TYR A 260 9.14 -20.26 14.37
#